data_AF-A0AAJ1QWY0-F1
#
_entry.id   AF-A0AAJ1QWY0-F1
#
_cell.length_a   1.000
_cell.length_b   1.000
_cell.length_c   1.000
_cell.angle_alpha   90.00
_cell.angle_beta   90.00
_cell.angle_gamma   90.00
#
_symmetry.space_group_name_H-M   'P 1'
#
loop_
_entity.id
_entity.type
_entity.pdbx_description
1 polymer ?
#
loop_
_entity_poly.entity_id
_entity_poly.type
_entity_poly.pdbx_seq_one_letter_code
_entity_poly.pdbx_strand_id
1 'polypeptide(L)'
;MGLTISSGILADFKENEPEGYEAYKVIFENINTILVKNGVAPYTEPDTLEGKTLSTGGFSYGFLHHLRRFAAHVWENEFDENWVPTPFSPEEEPQGDAVLEDQYSYLSSHLLTHSDSEGFYIPVELPEVLYDTDKAPVPGAMIGSSYDLLKELKSLTKHLGITLNENDIISNLPELNEKIKNEGDFWIETLVCATLLDAAKFSINNKTAIVFN
;
A
#
# COMPACT_ATOMS: atom_id res chain seq x y z
N MET A 1 7.78 -13.61 -8.93
CA MET A 1 8.77 -12.75 -8.24
C MET A 1 8.12 -12.24 -6.96
N GLY A 2 8.88 -12.08 -5.87
CA GLY A 2 8.37 -11.52 -4.63
C GLY A 2 8.38 -10.00 -4.69
N LEU A 3 7.38 -9.34 -4.13
CA LEU A 3 7.29 -7.90 -3.97
C LEU A 3 7.68 -7.55 -2.53
N THR A 4 8.72 -6.74 -2.34
CA THR A 4 9.16 -6.31 -1.02
C THR A 4 8.51 -4.99 -0.66
N ILE A 5 8.12 -4.86 0.62
CA ILE A 5 7.55 -3.64 1.17
C ILE A 5 8.41 -3.23 2.36
N SER A 6 8.96 -2.03 2.29
CA SER A 6 9.79 -1.48 3.36
C SER A 6 9.36 -0.07 3.78
N SER A 7 9.74 0.34 4.98
CA SER A 7 9.52 1.71 5.47
C SER A 7 10.65 2.17 6.38
N GLY A 8 11.08 3.42 6.20
CA GLY A 8 12.27 3.99 6.84
C GLY A 8 13.55 3.76 6.05
N ILE A 9 13.48 3.83 4.71
CA ILE A 9 14.58 3.46 3.82
C ILE A 9 15.83 4.33 4.01
N LEU A 10 15.67 5.63 4.26
CA LEU A 10 16.83 6.50 4.53
C LEU A 10 17.51 6.14 5.85
N ALA A 11 16.74 5.83 6.89
CA ALA A 11 17.29 5.39 8.17
C ALA A 11 18.06 4.06 8.04
N ASP A 12 17.59 3.13 7.21
CA ASP A 12 18.29 1.87 6.93
C ASP A 12 19.59 2.11 6.14
N PHE A 13 19.48 2.83 5.03
CA PHE A 13 20.58 2.96 4.07
C PHE A 13 21.70 3.89 4.54
N LYS A 14 21.42 4.80 5.47
CA LYS A 14 22.42 5.74 6.02
C LYS A 14 23.68 5.04 6.53
N GLU A 15 23.53 3.86 7.15
CA GLU A 15 24.66 3.06 7.64
C GLU A 15 24.96 1.85 6.75
N ASN A 16 23.92 1.24 6.15
CA ASN A 16 24.06 -0.04 5.46
C ASN A 16 24.38 0.10 3.96
N GLU A 17 23.88 1.14 3.28
CA GLU A 17 24.02 1.34 1.83
C GLU A 17 24.16 2.84 1.46
N PRO A 18 25.35 3.45 1.63
CA PRO A 18 25.53 4.89 1.43
C PRO A 18 25.21 5.38 0.00
N GLU A 19 25.46 4.56 -1.02
CA GLU A 19 25.08 4.88 -2.41
C GLU A 19 23.56 4.89 -2.60
N GLY A 20 22.87 3.90 -2.01
CA GLY A 20 21.41 3.86 -1.98
C GLY A 20 20.83 5.05 -1.23
N TYR A 21 21.43 5.44 -0.09
CA TYR A 21 21.01 6.59 0.69
C TYR A 21 21.00 7.90 -0.14
N GLU A 22 22.08 8.18 -0.88
CA GLU A 22 22.14 9.36 -1.74
C GLU A 22 21.17 9.27 -2.93
N ALA A 23 20.98 8.07 -3.50
CA ALA A 23 19.98 7.88 -4.56
C ALA A 23 18.55 8.15 -4.07
N TYR A 24 18.17 7.64 -2.89
CA TYR A 24 16.84 7.87 -2.32
C TYR A 24 16.63 9.32 -1.90
N LYS A 25 17.67 10.04 -1.44
CA LYS A 25 17.56 11.49 -1.19
C LYS A 25 17.14 12.26 -2.44
N VAL A 26 17.73 11.96 -3.60
CA VAL A 26 17.34 12.57 -4.88
C VAL A 26 15.89 12.23 -5.22
N ILE A 27 15.45 11.00 -4.96
CA ILE A 27 14.04 10.60 -5.17
C ILE A 27 13.11 11.42 -4.25
N PHE A 28 13.44 11.59 -2.97
CA PHE A 28 12.64 12.42 -2.06
C PHE A 28 12.65 13.92 -2.43
N GLU A 29 13.73 14.43 -3.01
CA GLU A 29 13.76 15.77 -3.60
C GLU A 29 12.81 15.90 -4.80
N ASN A 30 12.72 14.86 -5.64
CA ASN A 30 11.75 14.80 -6.74
C ASN A 30 10.30 14.73 -6.22
N ILE A 31 10.03 13.88 -5.22
CA ILE A 31 8.74 13.82 -4.53
C ILE A 31 8.37 15.22 -4.01
N ASN A 32 9.28 15.91 -3.35
CA ASN A 32 9.04 17.27 -2.83
C ASN A 32 8.73 18.29 -3.92
N THR A 33 9.40 18.19 -5.07
CA THR A 33 9.10 19.03 -6.23
C THR A 33 7.66 18.81 -6.72
N ILE A 34 7.20 17.56 -6.73
CA ILE A 34 5.83 17.19 -7.11
C ILE A 34 4.82 17.68 -6.05
N LEU A 35 5.10 17.51 -4.76
CA LEU A 35 4.23 17.98 -3.68
C LEU A 35 4.00 19.50 -3.76
N VAL A 36 5.06 20.29 -3.87
CA VAL A 36 4.98 21.76 -3.96
C VAL A 36 4.19 22.20 -5.18
N LYS A 37 4.39 21.53 -6.33
CA LYS A 37 3.66 21.84 -7.57
C LYS A 37 2.14 21.63 -7.41
N ASN A 38 1.73 20.68 -6.58
CA ASN A 38 0.33 20.35 -6.31
C ASN A 38 -0.22 21.06 -5.06
N GLY A 39 0.49 22.05 -4.52
CA GLY A 39 0.05 22.82 -3.36
C GLY A 39 0.14 22.09 -2.02
N VAL A 40 0.88 20.98 -1.96
CA VAL A 40 1.14 20.19 -0.75
C VAL A 40 2.47 20.63 -0.13
N ALA A 41 2.54 20.66 1.20
CA ALA A 41 3.77 20.97 1.90
C ALA A 41 4.85 19.92 1.63
N PRO A 42 6.13 20.31 1.55
CA PRO A 42 7.23 19.34 1.44
C PRO A 42 7.24 18.35 2.59
N TYR A 43 7.65 17.13 2.25
CA TYR A 43 7.86 16.00 3.14
C TYR A 43 9.35 15.72 3.33
N THR A 44 9.76 15.45 4.56
CA THR A 44 11.13 15.02 4.87
C THR A 44 11.08 13.62 5.44
N GLU A 45 11.58 12.65 4.67
CA GLU A 45 11.79 11.28 5.13
C GLU A 45 12.80 11.28 6.29
N PRO A 46 12.48 10.67 7.44
CA PRO A 46 13.40 10.51 8.55
C PRO A 46 14.62 9.69 8.15
N ASP A 47 15.81 10.23 8.39
CA ASP A 47 17.09 9.52 8.22
C ASP A 47 17.56 8.83 9.52
N THR A 48 16.75 8.90 10.57
CA THR A 48 16.97 8.33 11.90
C THR A 48 15.63 7.90 12.50
N LEU A 49 15.58 6.72 13.12
CA LEU A 49 14.40 6.18 13.80
C LEU A 49 14.77 5.69 15.20
N GLU A 50 13.85 5.87 16.16
CA GLU A 50 14.03 5.35 17.53
C GLU A 50 13.89 3.82 17.61
N GLY A 51 13.27 3.21 16.60
CA GLY A 51 13.04 1.78 16.48
C GLY A 51 13.66 1.16 15.22
N LYS A 52 13.35 -0.11 14.99
CA LYS A 52 13.72 -0.78 13.74
C LYS A 52 12.89 -0.27 12.59
N THR A 53 13.51 -0.19 11.41
CA THR A 53 12.80 0.00 10.14
C THR A 53 11.84 -1.15 9.89
N LEU A 54 10.81 -0.89 9.10
CA LEU A 54 9.92 -1.94 8.65
C LEU A 54 10.55 -2.62 7.43
N SER A 55 10.90 -3.88 7.58
CA SER A 55 11.13 -4.79 6.46
C SER A 55 10.15 -5.93 6.65
N THR A 56 8.91 -5.70 6.22
CA THR A 56 7.89 -6.74 6.26
C THR A 56 8.18 -7.75 5.16
N GLY A 57 8.02 -9.03 5.49
CA GLY A 57 8.03 -10.09 4.50
C GLY A 57 7.05 -9.73 3.37
N GLY A 58 7.60 -9.59 2.17
CA GLY A 58 6.83 -9.34 0.97
C GLY A 58 5.83 -10.45 0.68
N PHE A 59 5.04 -10.26 -0.36
CA PHE A 59 4.17 -11.29 -0.91
C PHE A 59 4.49 -11.53 -2.38
N SER A 60 3.97 -12.61 -2.97
CA SER A 60 4.11 -12.85 -4.40
C SER A 60 3.55 -11.67 -5.19
N TYR A 61 4.27 -11.16 -6.18
CA TYR A 61 3.87 -10.01 -6.99
C TYR A 61 2.40 -10.06 -7.46
N GLY A 62 1.96 -11.23 -7.95
CA GLY A 62 0.59 -11.44 -8.43
C GLY A 62 -0.49 -11.15 -7.37
N PHE A 63 -0.17 -11.33 -6.08
CA PHE A 63 -1.14 -11.23 -4.99
C PHE A 63 -1.72 -9.83 -4.82
N LEU A 64 -0.97 -8.78 -5.20
CA LEU A 64 -1.48 -7.42 -5.17
C LEU A 64 -2.72 -7.26 -6.06
N HIS A 65 -2.73 -7.90 -7.22
CA HIS A 65 -3.84 -7.83 -8.16
C HIS A 65 -5.11 -8.51 -7.61
N HIS A 66 -4.96 -9.59 -6.82
CA HIS A 66 -6.11 -10.22 -6.15
C HIS A 66 -6.76 -9.26 -5.14
N LEU A 67 -5.95 -8.57 -4.33
CA LEU A 67 -6.48 -7.58 -3.40
C LEU A 67 -7.17 -6.43 -4.14
N ARG A 68 -6.58 -5.93 -5.24
CA ARG A 68 -7.19 -4.83 -6.03
C ARG A 68 -8.51 -5.23 -6.66
N ARG A 69 -8.63 -6.43 -7.24
CA ARG A 69 -9.91 -6.96 -7.74
C ARG A 69 -10.93 -7.05 -6.60
N PHE A 70 -10.55 -7.62 -5.47
CA PHE A 70 -11.43 -7.71 -4.31
C PHE A 70 -11.91 -6.34 -3.84
N ALA A 71 -11.00 -5.36 -3.75
CA ALA A 71 -11.33 -4.00 -3.36
C ALA A 71 -12.34 -3.35 -4.31
N ALA A 72 -12.14 -3.49 -5.63
CA ALA A 72 -13.06 -2.99 -6.64
C ALA A 72 -14.48 -3.54 -6.45
N HIS A 73 -14.62 -4.86 -6.22
CA HIS A 73 -15.93 -5.49 -5.96
C HIS A 73 -16.56 -5.04 -4.64
N VAL A 74 -15.75 -4.83 -3.58
CA VAL A 74 -16.26 -4.29 -2.31
C VAL A 74 -16.81 -2.87 -2.50
N TRP A 75 -16.11 -2.01 -3.23
CA TRP A 75 -16.53 -0.62 -3.42
C TRP A 75 -17.72 -0.49 -4.37
N GLU A 76 -17.77 -1.29 -5.44
CA GLU A 76 -18.93 -1.35 -6.34
C GLU A 76 -20.23 -1.71 -5.58
N ASN A 77 -20.11 -2.54 -4.55
CA ASN A 77 -21.25 -3.04 -3.76
C ASN A 77 -21.36 -2.36 -2.38
N GLU A 78 -20.72 -1.21 -2.15
CA GLU A 78 -20.67 -0.58 -0.82
C GLU A 78 -22.05 -0.18 -0.27
N PHE A 79 -23.02 0.05 -1.16
CA PHE A 79 -24.40 0.42 -0.82
C PHE A 79 -25.37 -0.76 -0.78
N ASP A 80 -24.95 -1.99 -1.12
CA ASP A 80 -25.77 -3.19 -1.00
C ASP A 80 -25.50 -3.89 0.35
N GLU A 81 -26.37 -3.62 1.32
CA GLU A 81 -26.27 -4.20 2.67
C GLU A 81 -26.34 -5.73 2.72
N ASN A 82 -26.86 -6.37 1.67
CA ASN A 82 -26.99 -7.83 1.59
C ASN A 82 -25.87 -8.48 0.78
N TRP A 83 -25.00 -7.69 0.16
CA TRP A 83 -23.90 -8.22 -0.62
C TRP A 83 -22.84 -8.86 0.28
N VAL A 84 -22.38 -10.04 -0.13
CA VAL A 84 -21.32 -10.79 0.53
C VAL A 84 -20.31 -11.19 -0.55
N PRO A 85 -19.01 -10.96 -0.33
CA PRO A 85 -18.01 -11.32 -1.31
C PRO A 85 -18.00 -12.83 -1.52
N THR A 86 -17.85 -13.26 -2.78
CA THR A 86 -17.59 -14.66 -3.12
C THR A 86 -16.10 -14.82 -3.43
N PRO A 87 -15.41 -15.84 -2.89
CA PRO A 87 -14.00 -16.06 -3.17
C PRO A 87 -13.77 -16.30 -4.66
N PHE A 88 -12.83 -15.56 -5.24
CA PHE A 88 -12.27 -15.90 -6.54
C PHE A 88 -11.31 -17.07 -6.39
N SER A 89 -11.11 -17.84 -7.46
CA SER A 89 -10.06 -18.85 -7.44
C SER A 89 -8.68 -18.17 -7.31
N PRO A 90 -7.78 -18.67 -6.45
CA PRO A 90 -6.38 -18.21 -6.41
C PRO A 90 -5.64 -18.36 -7.76
N GLU A 91 -6.13 -19.26 -8.62
CA GLU A 91 -5.56 -19.54 -9.95
C GLU A 91 -6.15 -18.63 -11.04
N GLU A 92 -7.23 -17.91 -10.73
CA GLU A 92 -7.90 -17.02 -11.68
C GLU A 92 -7.23 -15.64 -11.68
N GLU A 93 -6.60 -15.33 -12.81
CA GLU A 93 -5.95 -14.05 -13.06
C GLU A 93 -6.96 -12.89 -12.93
N PRO A 94 -6.67 -11.86 -12.13
CA PRO A 94 -7.53 -10.68 -11.99
C PRO A 94 -7.70 -9.83 -13.25
N GLN A 95 -6.85 -10.04 -14.26
CA GLN A 95 -6.80 -9.23 -15.47
C GLN A 95 -8.07 -9.40 -16.32
N GLY A 96 -8.66 -8.27 -16.74
CA GLY A 96 -9.88 -8.27 -17.55
C GLY A 96 -11.20 -8.36 -16.76
N ASP A 97 -11.15 -8.28 -15.43
CA ASP A 97 -12.34 -8.10 -14.59
C ASP A 97 -12.96 -6.72 -14.86
N ALA A 98 -14.21 -6.69 -15.32
CA ALA A 98 -14.87 -5.46 -15.74
C ALA A 98 -15.09 -4.44 -14.61
N VAL A 99 -15.29 -4.91 -13.38
CA VAL A 99 -15.48 -4.04 -12.21
C VAL A 99 -14.14 -3.40 -11.84
N LEU A 100 -13.07 -4.19 -11.86
CA LEU A 100 -11.72 -3.68 -11.63
C LEU A 100 -11.30 -2.63 -12.68
N GLU A 101 -11.56 -2.88 -13.96
CA GLU A 101 -11.24 -1.93 -15.03
C GLU A 101 -12.04 -0.63 -14.93
N ASP A 102 -13.32 -0.69 -14.56
CA ASP A 102 -14.12 0.52 -14.30
C ASP A 102 -13.54 1.33 -13.14
N GLN A 103 -13.18 0.65 -12.04
CA GLN A 103 -12.60 1.28 -10.86
C GLN A 103 -11.24 1.93 -11.15
N TYR A 104 -10.39 1.30 -11.97
CA TYR A 104 -9.14 1.92 -12.43
C TYR A 104 -9.36 3.22 -13.21
N SER A 105 -10.47 3.34 -13.94
CA SER A 105 -10.74 4.52 -14.78
C SER A 105 -10.96 5.81 -13.98
N TYR A 106 -11.34 5.70 -12.69
CA TYR A 106 -11.52 6.86 -11.81
C TYR A 106 -10.19 7.47 -11.34
N LEU A 107 -9.08 6.71 -11.36
CA LEU A 107 -7.73 7.14 -10.95
C LEU A 107 -7.66 7.74 -9.52
N SER A 108 -8.66 7.47 -8.68
CA SER A 108 -8.85 8.13 -7.39
C SER A 108 -8.37 7.29 -6.20
N SER A 109 -8.32 5.96 -6.35
CA SER A 109 -7.86 5.08 -5.27
C SER A 109 -6.34 5.04 -5.22
N HIS A 110 -5.79 5.19 -4.03
CA HIS A 110 -4.36 5.07 -3.78
C HIS A 110 -3.89 3.61 -3.87
N LEU A 111 -4.71 2.63 -3.49
CA LEU A 111 -4.41 1.20 -3.63
C LEU A 111 -4.36 0.75 -5.10
N LEU A 112 -5.32 1.19 -5.92
CA LEU A 112 -5.40 0.83 -7.34
C LEU A 112 -4.41 1.65 -8.17
N THR A 113 -4.34 2.96 -7.94
CA THR A 113 -3.52 3.88 -8.73
C THR A 113 -2.09 3.95 -8.17
N HIS A 114 -1.43 2.79 -8.14
CA HIS A 114 -0.05 2.65 -7.71
C HIS A 114 0.62 1.59 -8.59
N SER A 115 1.94 1.69 -8.79
CA SER A 115 2.64 0.71 -9.62
C SER A 115 2.69 -0.65 -8.92
N ASP A 116 2.81 -1.71 -9.70
CA ASP A 116 2.70 -3.07 -9.19
C ASP A 116 3.95 -3.53 -8.43
N SER A 117 5.12 -2.94 -8.75
CA SER A 117 6.42 -3.37 -8.20
C SER A 117 7.30 -2.25 -7.65
N GLU A 118 7.01 -1.01 -8.03
CA GLU A 118 7.78 0.16 -7.60
C GLU A 118 6.83 1.27 -7.15
N GLY A 119 7.28 2.16 -6.28
CA GLY A 119 6.50 3.35 -5.92
C GLY A 119 6.49 3.62 -4.43
N PHE A 120 5.78 4.70 -4.09
CA PHE A 120 5.81 5.29 -2.78
C PHE A 120 4.40 5.56 -2.26
N TYR A 121 4.17 5.22 -1.00
CA TYR A 121 3.15 5.87 -0.19
C TYR A 121 3.83 6.74 0.86
N ILE A 122 3.52 8.03 0.91
CA ILE A 122 4.09 8.94 1.89
C ILE A 122 3.10 9.26 3.01
N PRO A 123 3.55 9.52 4.25
CA PRO A 123 2.70 9.86 5.37
C PRO A 123 2.28 11.33 5.32
N VAL A 124 1.63 11.71 4.22
CA VAL A 124 1.12 13.05 3.92
C VAL A 124 -0.27 12.90 3.33
N GLU A 125 -1.23 13.68 3.79
CA GLU A 125 -2.55 13.77 3.15
C GLU A 125 -2.39 14.40 1.76
N LEU A 126 -2.88 13.71 0.73
CA LEU A 126 -2.81 14.18 -0.65
C LEU A 126 -4.22 14.53 -1.14
N PRO A 127 -4.36 15.53 -2.03
CA PRO A 127 -5.66 15.83 -2.64
C PRO A 127 -6.13 14.71 -3.57
N GLU A 128 -5.18 14.00 -4.18
CA GLU A 128 -5.34 12.87 -5.09
C GLU A 128 -4.00 12.14 -5.21
N VAL A 129 -3.99 11.00 -5.92
CA VAL A 129 -2.74 10.35 -6.31
C VAL A 129 -1.93 11.29 -7.20
N LEU A 130 -0.68 11.54 -6.81
CA LEU A 130 0.20 12.43 -7.56
C LEU A 130 1.04 11.63 -8.55
N TYR A 131 1.36 12.26 -9.67
CA TYR A 131 2.17 11.67 -10.72
C TYR A 131 3.51 12.40 -10.84
N ASP A 132 4.51 11.65 -11.27
CA ASP A 132 5.81 12.17 -11.59
C ASP A 132 5.80 13.11 -12.80
N THR A 133 6.96 13.66 -13.12
CA THR A 133 7.14 14.43 -14.35
C THR A 133 8.52 14.13 -14.92
N ASP A 134 8.72 14.39 -16.22
CA ASP A 134 10.03 14.28 -16.87
C ASP A 134 11.16 15.03 -16.12
N LYS A 135 10.82 16.07 -15.36
CA LYS A 135 11.77 16.90 -14.60
C LYS A 135 12.01 16.41 -13.17
N ALA A 136 11.11 15.61 -12.63
CA ALA A 136 11.14 15.08 -11.28
C ALA A 136 10.61 13.64 -11.32
N PRO A 137 11.34 12.71 -11.94
CA PRO A 137 10.90 11.33 -12.06
C PRO A 137 10.94 10.63 -10.71
N VAL A 138 9.98 9.74 -10.46
CA VAL A 138 9.98 8.86 -9.28
C VAL A 138 9.72 7.42 -9.72
N PRO A 139 10.38 6.41 -9.09
CA PRO A 139 10.08 5.01 -9.35
C PRO A 139 8.58 4.72 -9.23
N GLY A 140 8.06 3.91 -10.15
CA GLY A 140 6.63 3.61 -10.24
C GLY A 140 5.73 4.76 -10.72
N ALA A 141 6.25 5.97 -10.99
CA ALA A 141 5.56 7.15 -11.52
C ALA A 141 4.39 7.74 -10.70
N MET A 142 3.87 7.03 -9.70
CA MET A 142 2.79 7.48 -8.83
C MET A 142 3.25 7.62 -7.38
N ILE A 143 2.66 8.58 -6.67
CA ILE A 143 2.89 8.83 -5.25
C ILE A 143 1.52 8.77 -4.55
N GLY A 144 1.37 7.78 -3.69
CA GLY A 144 0.18 7.60 -2.87
C GLY A 144 0.31 8.23 -1.48
N SER A 145 -0.82 8.38 -0.79
CA SER A 145 -0.86 8.74 0.62
C SER A 145 -1.00 7.47 1.47
N SER A 146 -0.17 7.35 2.50
CA SER A 146 -0.34 6.29 3.50
C SER A 146 -1.65 6.44 4.28
N TYR A 147 -2.19 7.65 4.41
CA TYR A 147 -3.47 7.91 5.08
C TYR A 147 -4.65 7.39 4.26
N ASP A 148 -4.70 7.72 2.97
CA ASP A 148 -5.76 7.24 2.08
C ASP A 148 -5.62 5.74 1.82
N LEU A 149 -4.41 5.22 1.67
CA LEU A 149 -4.17 3.76 1.63
C LEU A 149 -4.72 3.08 2.89
N LEU A 150 -4.41 3.58 4.08
CA LEU A 150 -4.94 3.00 5.32
C LEU A 150 -6.47 3.03 5.36
N LYS A 151 -7.08 4.15 4.96
CA LYS A 151 -8.55 4.30 4.89
C LYS A 151 -9.18 3.29 3.92
N GLU A 152 -8.61 3.14 2.74
CA GLU A 152 -9.05 2.19 1.72
C GLU A 152 -8.95 0.75 2.24
N LEU A 153 -7.80 0.36 2.82
CA LEU A 153 -7.62 -0.98 3.39
C LEU A 153 -8.58 -1.27 4.55
N LYS A 154 -8.84 -0.27 5.40
CA LYS A 154 -9.82 -0.38 6.50
C LYS A 154 -11.23 -0.69 5.98
N SER A 155 -11.62 -0.18 4.81
CA SER A 155 -12.92 -0.52 4.20
C SER A 155 -13.05 -2.01 3.87
N LEU A 156 -11.94 -2.70 3.61
CA LEU A 156 -11.91 -4.12 3.24
C LEU A 156 -11.94 -5.05 4.46
N THR A 157 -11.56 -4.56 5.65
CA THR A 157 -11.34 -5.38 6.84
C THR A 157 -12.55 -6.22 7.25
N LYS A 158 -13.75 -5.62 7.24
CA LYS A 158 -15.03 -6.29 7.53
C LYS A 158 -15.24 -7.51 6.63
N HIS A 159 -14.98 -7.35 5.33
CA HIS A 159 -15.22 -8.37 4.32
C HIS A 159 -14.17 -9.50 4.36
N LEU A 160 -12.96 -9.21 4.83
CA LEU A 160 -11.87 -10.18 4.97
C LEU A 160 -11.84 -10.89 6.33
N GLY A 161 -12.66 -10.43 7.28
CA GLY A 161 -12.67 -10.93 8.67
C GLY A 161 -11.48 -10.42 9.49
N ILE A 162 -10.87 -9.30 9.09
CA ILE A 162 -9.78 -8.64 9.83
C ILE A 162 -10.41 -7.75 10.91
N THR A 163 -10.04 -7.97 12.17
CA THR A 163 -10.52 -7.16 13.30
C THR A 163 -9.41 -6.21 13.74
N LEU A 164 -9.73 -4.92 13.82
CA LEU A 164 -8.82 -3.89 14.30
C LEU A 164 -9.23 -3.43 15.71
N ASN A 165 -8.25 -3.14 16.56
CA ASN A 165 -8.47 -2.47 17.82
C ASN A 165 -8.53 -0.93 17.66
N GLU A 166 -8.67 -0.20 18.76
CA GLU A 166 -8.75 1.27 18.80
C GLU A 166 -7.54 2.02 18.21
N ASN A 167 -6.39 1.33 18.08
CA ASN A 167 -5.16 1.86 17.49
C ASN A 167 -4.89 1.28 16.09
N ASP A 168 -5.93 0.78 15.43
CA ASP A 168 -5.89 0.11 14.14
C ASP A 168 -4.97 -1.13 14.09
N ILE A 169 -4.63 -1.74 15.23
CA ILE A 169 -3.81 -2.97 15.31
C ILE A 169 -4.71 -4.18 15.11
N ILE A 170 -4.28 -5.10 14.24
CA ILE A 170 -4.96 -6.36 13.98
C ILE A 170 -5.00 -7.18 15.28
N SER A 171 -6.20 -7.40 15.83
CA SER A 171 -6.38 -8.08 17.12
C SER A 171 -6.56 -9.59 17.00
N ASN A 172 -6.93 -10.07 15.81
CA ASN A 172 -7.18 -11.49 15.52
C ASN A 172 -6.10 -12.10 14.60
N LEU A 173 -4.84 -11.67 14.76
CA LEU A 173 -3.70 -12.21 14.00
C LEU A 173 -3.59 -13.74 14.03
N PRO A 174 -3.80 -14.44 15.17
CA PRO A 174 -3.72 -15.90 15.21
C PRO A 174 -4.71 -16.58 14.24
N GLU A 175 -5.95 -16.09 14.19
CA GLU A 175 -7.00 -16.61 13.31
C GLU A 175 -6.68 -16.34 11.85
N LEU A 176 -6.19 -15.14 11.52
CA LEU A 176 -5.78 -14.79 10.16
C LEU A 176 -4.57 -15.63 9.70
N ASN A 177 -3.60 -15.86 10.58
CA ASN A 177 -2.43 -16.68 10.27
C ASN A 177 -2.81 -18.13 9.98
N GLU A 178 -3.74 -18.71 10.75
CA GLU A 178 -4.29 -20.04 10.46
C GLU A 178 -5.05 -20.06 9.12
N LYS A 179 -5.86 -19.03 8.83
CA LYS A 179 -6.55 -18.88 7.54
C LYS A 179 -5.57 -18.83 6.36
N ILE A 180 -4.50 -18.04 6.49
CA ILE A 180 -3.46 -17.88 5.46
C ILE A 180 -2.70 -19.19 5.26
N LYS A 181 -2.29 -19.84 6.36
CA LYS A 181 -1.55 -21.10 6.32
C LYS A 181 -2.34 -22.25 5.72
N ASN A 182 -3.65 -22.29 5.94
CA ASN A 182 -4.53 -23.32 5.42
C ASN A 182 -5.12 -22.97 4.04
N GLU A 183 -4.68 -21.86 3.42
CA GLU A 183 -5.17 -21.39 2.11
C GLU A 183 -6.71 -21.28 2.04
N GLY A 184 -7.33 -20.80 3.14
CA GLY A 184 -8.79 -20.64 3.20
C GLY A 184 -9.33 -19.50 2.32
N ASP A 185 -10.65 -19.34 2.28
CA ASP A 185 -11.32 -18.31 1.47
C ASP A 185 -10.69 -16.91 1.62
N PHE A 186 -10.32 -16.26 0.53
CA PHE A 186 -9.66 -14.95 0.52
C PHE A 186 -8.31 -14.87 1.23
N TRP A 187 -7.56 -15.98 1.34
CA TRP A 187 -6.29 -15.98 2.06
C TRP A 187 -5.25 -15.03 1.44
N ILE A 188 -5.23 -14.88 0.11
CA ILE A 188 -4.32 -13.98 -0.61
C ILE A 188 -4.65 -12.53 -0.25
N GLU A 189 -5.90 -12.13 -0.39
CA GLU A 189 -6.39 -10.79 -0.11
C GLU A 189 -6.20 -10.45 1.37
N THR A 190 -6.42 -11.42 2.26
CA THR A 190 -6.18 -11.28 3.70
C THR A 190 -4.71 -11.02 4.01
N LEU A 191 -3.80 -11.79 3.40
CA LEU A 191 -2.36 -11.62 3.57
C LEU A 191 -1.92 -10.22 3.11
N VAL A 192 -2.27 -9.85 1.88
CA VAL A 192 -1.87 -8.56 1.30
C VAL A 192 -2.45 -7.39 2.09
N CYS A 193 -3.74 -7.45 2.44
CA CYS A 193 -4.40 -6.39 3.20
C CYS A 193 -3.78 -6.22 4.59
N ALA A 194 -3.54 -7.32 5.31
CA ALA A 194 -2.89 -7.28 6.62
C ALA A 194 -1.47 -6.68 6.54
N THR A 195 -0.67 -7.10 5.55
CA THR A 195 0.69 -6.56 5.34
C THR A 195 0.66 -5.06 5.04
N LEU A 196 -0.25 -4.60 4.17
CA LEU A 196 -0.34 -3.18 3.83
C LEU A 196 -0.94 -2.33 4.96
N LEU A 197 -1.84 -2.87 5.78
CA LEU A 197 -2.36 -2.20 6.98
C LEU A 197 -1.23 -1.91 7.97
N ASP A 198 -0.39 -2.90 8.25
CA ASP A 198 0.76 -2.73 9.13
C ASP A 198 1.78 -1.76 8.54
N ALA A 199 2.04 -1.81 7.23
CA ALA A 199 2.93 -0.88 6.55
C ALA A 199 2.43 0.57 6.58
N ALA A 200 1.15 0.81 6.27
CA ALA A 200 0.55 2.13 6.27
C ALA A 200 0.55 2.75 7.67
N LYS A 201 0.24 1.95 8.70
CA LYS A 201 0.30 2.42 10.08
C LYS A 201 1.72 2.70 10.55
N PHE A 202 2.68 1.84 10.20
CA PHE A 202 4.08 2.08 10.52
C PHE A 202 4.55 3.39 9.88
N SER A 203 4.22 3.59 8.60
CA SER A 203 4.52 4.80 7.84
C SER A 203 3.98 6.05 8.54
N ILE A 204 2.70 6.06 8.91
CA ILE A 204 2.05 7.19 9.58
C ILE A 204 2.69 7.47 10.95
N ASN A 205 2.88 6.44 11.77
CA ASN A 205 3.37 6.59 13.14
C ASN A 205 4.82 7.07 13.20
N ASN A 206 5.66 6.60 12.27
CA ASN A 206 7.08 6.93 12.23
C ASN A 206 7.39 8.07 11.26
N LYS A 207 6.38 8.57 10.53
CA LYS A 207 6.52 9.57 9.46
C LYS A 207 7.50 9.15 8.37
N THR A 208 7.52 7.86 8.03
CA THR A 208 8.36 7.26 6.99
C THR A 208 7.53 6.88 5.77
N ALA A 209 8.08 6.93 4.57
CA ALA A 209 7.42 6.45 3.37
C ALA A 209 7.38 4.91 3.35
N ILE A 210 6.36 4.34 2.73
CA ILE A 210 6.32 2.96 2.28
C ILE A 210 6.97 2.90 0.90
N VAL A 211 7.87 1.95 0.68
CA VAL A 211 8.57 1.75 -0.59
C VAL A 211 8.32 0.34 -1.10
N PHE A 212 7.94 0.24 -2.38
CA PHE A 212 7.78 -1.02 -3.11
C PHE A 212 9.05 -1.28 -3.92
N ASN A 213 9.66 -2.47 -3.76
CA ASN A 213 10.90 -2.85 -4.43
C ASN A 213 11.09 -4.36 -4.61
#